data_AF-A0A6N4QBW2-F1
#
_entry.id   AF-A0A6N4QBW2-F1
#
_cell.length_a   1.000
_cell.length_b   1.000
_cell.length_c   1.000
_cell.angle_alpha   90.00
_cell.angle_beta   90.00
_cell.angle_gamma   90.00
#
_symmetry.space_group_name_H-M   'P 1'
#
loop_
_entity.id
_entity.type
_entity.pdbx_description
1 polymer ?
#
loop_
_entity_poly.entity_id
_entity_poly.type
_entity_poly.pdbx_seq_one_letter_code
_entity_poly.pdbx_strand_id
1 'polypeptide(L)'
;MLVAQPKTLKLQTKTWILKDQKGNWKPMELVWEESSGAVAPEFRYGKQFRLVAEQKKVLLTRKVSRAGKQILNETKEISPKLYESWMQKLSQLGIQSIPFESPPTETITGVSYNFVSFQLSSTKSKFYYRLEERKEPNWKQKNSIINIIERMKP
;
A
#
# COMPACT_ATOMS: atom_id res chain seq x y z
N MET A 1 -30.54 -10.52 37.99
CA MET A 1 -29.88 -10.75 36.68
C MET A 1 -28.94 -9.58 36.42
N LEU A 2 -27.63 -9.80 36.47
CA LEU A 2 -26.63 -8.77 36.16
C LEU A 2 -26.21 -8.95 34.71
N VAL A 3 -26.63 -8.01 33.86
CA VAL A 3 -26.29 -7.98 32.44
C VAL A 3 -24.85 -7.48 32.31
N ALA A 4 -23.95 -8.37 31.89
CA ALA A 4 -22.55 -8.02 31.63
C ALA A 4 -22.47 -7.04 30.46
N GLN A 5 -21.88 -5.87 30.68
CA GLN A 5 -21.58 -4.92 29.61
C GLN A 5 -20.47 -5.48 28.71
N PRO A 6 -20.58 -5.34 27.38
CA PRO A 6 -19.54 -5.78 26.47
C PRO A 6 -18.28 -4.93 26.65
N LYS A 7 -17.16 -5.58 26.98
CA LYS A 7 -15.83 -4.96 26.94
C LYS A 7 -15.57 -4.48 25.52
N THR A 8 -15.63 -3.17 25.31
CA THR A 8 -15.08 -2.52 24.12
C THR A 8 -13.58 -2.79 24.09
N LEU A 9 -13.16 -3.71 23.24
CA LEU A 9 -11.76 -3.90 22.85
C LEU A 9 -11.26 -2.59 22.24
N LYS A 10 -10.66 -1.74 23.07
CA LYS A 10 -9.84 -0.64 22.59
C LYS A 10 -8.75 -1.27 21.72
N LEU A 11 -8.83 -1.06 20.41
CA LEU A 11 -7.71 -1.28 19.49
C LEU A 11 -6.54 -0.50 20.05
N GLN A 12 -5.65 -1.19 20.77
CA GLN A 12 -4.38 -0.61 21.19
C GLN A 12 -3.65 -0.24 19.91
N THR A 13 -3.57 1.05 19.63
CA THR A 13 -2.74 1.62 18.56
C THR A 13 -1.29 1.35 18.93
N LYS A 14 -0.83 0.14 18.59
CA LYS A 14 0.56 -0.27 18.74
C LYS A 14 1.38 0.60 17.78
N THR A 15 1.97 1.67 18.31
CA THR A 15 2.88 2.54 17.54
C THR A 15 3.96 1.66 16.92
N TRP A 16 4.08 1.69 15.61
CA TRP A 16 5.07 0.87 14.91
C TRP A 16 6.48 1.29 15.27
N ILE A 17 7.27 0.32 15.72
CA ILE A 17 8.70 0.49 15.93
C ILE A 17 9.38 0.33 14.57
N LEU A 18 9.61 1.45 13.89
CA LEU A 18 10.20 1.52 12.55
C LEU A 18 11.73 1.43 12.52
N LYS A 19 12.38 1.65 13.67
CA LYS A 19 13.83 1.57 13.83
C LYS A 19 14.24 0.37 14.68
N ASP A 20 15.45 -0.14 14.45
CA ASP A 20 16.08 -1.12 15.34
C ASP A 20 16.64 -0.44 16.60
N GLN A 21 17.22 -1.23 17.51
CA GLN A 21 17.85 -0.72 18.74
C GLN A 21 19.08 0.17 18.47
N LYS A 22 19.65 0.10 17.26
CA LYS A 22 20.81 0.90 16.82
C LYS A 22 20.39 2.20 16.12
N GLY A 23 19.07 2.45 15.99
CA GLY A 23 18.53 3.62 15.31
C GLY A 23 18.44 3.50 13.79
N ASN A 24 18.75 2.35 13.20
CA ASN A 24 18.60 2.11 11.76
C ASN A 24 17.15 1.79 11.42
N TRP A 25 16.71 2.10 10.20
CA TRP A 25 15.42 1.66 9.72
C TRP A 25 15.35 0.14 9.64
N LYS A 26 14.24 -0.42 10.10
CA LYS A 26 13.91 -1.81 9.81
C LYS A 26 13.61 -1.96 8.32
N PRO A 27 14.05 -3.07 7.70
CA PRO A 27 13.73 -3.36 6.30
C PRO A 27 12.22 -3.29 6.08
N MET A 28 11.83 -2.43 5.14
CA MET A 28 10.45 -2.21 4.76
C MET A 28 10.37 -2.07 3.25
N GLU A 29 9.35 -2.69 2.66
CA GLU A 29 8.98 -2.48 1.28
C GLU A 29 7.45 -2.36 1.15
N LEU A 30 7.00 -1.33 0.45
CA LEU A 30 5.62 -1.13 0.07
C LEU A 30 5.55 -0.91 -1.44
N VAL A 31 4.81 -1.76 -2.13
CA VAL A 31 4.61 -1.72 -3.57
C VAL A 31 3.12 -1.56 -3.86
N TRP A 32 2.79 -0.65 -4.76
CA TRP A 32 1.48 -0.55 -5.36
C TRP A 32 1.61 -0.49 -6.87
N GLU A 33 0.92 -1.39 -7.56
CA GLU A 33 0.81 -1.40 -9.02
C GLU A 33 -0.66 -1.39 -9.41
N GLU A 34 -1.01 -0.42 -10.25
CA GLU A 34 -2.36 -0.25 -10.78
C GLU A 34 -2.30 0.08 -12.27
N SER A 35 -3.15 -0.56 -13.06
CA SER A 35 -3.34 -0.24 -14.48
C SER A 35 -4.79 -0.33 -14.88
N SER A 36 -5.13 0.35 -15.98
CA SER A 36 -6.49 0.36 -16.55
C SER A 36 -6.96 -0.96 -17.13
N GLY A 37 -6.06 -1.93 -17.37
CA GLY A 37 -6.37 -3.11 -18.20
C GLY A 37 -6.51 -2.79 -19.67
N ALA A 38 -7.14 -3.70 -20.39
CA ALA A 38 -7.36 -3.60 -21.83
C ALA A 38 -8.51 -2.62 -22.15
N VAL A 39 -8.19 -1.34 -22.09
CA VAL A 39 -9.04 -0.25 -22.59
C VAL A 39 -8.47 0.35 -23.88
N ALA A 40 -9.24 1.21 -24.55
CA ALA A 40 -8.75 1.93 -25.72
C ALA A 40 -7.48 2.73 -25.37
N PRO A 41 -6.49 2.81 -26.28
CA PRO A 41 -5.16 3.37 -25.98
C PRO A 41 -5.18 4.71 -25.25
N GLU A 42 -6.07 5.62 -25.65
CA GLU A 42 -6.26 6.96 -25.09
C GLU A 42 -6.68 6.97 -23.61
N PHE A 43 -7.34 5.90 -23.14
CA PHE A 43 -7.77 5.76 -21.75
C PHE A 43 -6.80 4.92 -20.91
N ARG A 44 -5.75 4.35 -21.52
CA ARG A 44 -4.80 3.50 -20.79
C ARG A 44 -4.00 4.31 -19.78
N TYR A 45 -3.83 3.76 -18.59
CA TYR A 45 -2.90 4.28 -17.60
C TYR A 45 -2.21 3.15 -16.84
N GLY A 46 -1.05 3.48 -16.27
CA GLY A 46 -0.32 2.61 -15.36
C GLY A 46 0.34 3.45 -14.27
N LYS A 47 0.26 2.98 -13.02
CA LYS A 47 0.87 3.57 -11.84
C LYS A 47 1.68 2.51 -11.13
N GLN A 48 2.91 2.84 -10.77
CA GLN A 48 3.77 2.04 -9.91
C GLN A 48 4.35 2.94 -8.83
N PHE A 49 4.14 2.55 -7.58
CA PHE A 49 4.74 3.20 -6.42
C PHE A 49 5.53 2.14 -5.65
N ARG A 50 6.78 2.47 -5.31
CA ARG A 50 7.64 1.60 -4.51
C ARG A 50 8.35 2.43 -3.45
N LEU A 51 7.99 2.22 -2.19
CA LEU A 51 8.62 2.82 -1.02
C LEU A 51 9.49 1.75 -0.35
N VAL A 52 10.77 2.03 -0.18
CA VAL A 52 11.73 1.11 0.43
C VAL A 52 12.45 1.84 1.56
N ALA A 53 12.51 1.22 2.74
CA ALA A 53 13.40 1.64 3.81
C ALA A 53 14.59 0.68 3.91
N GLU A 54 15.77 1.20 3.65
CA GLU A 54 17.06 0.56 3.90
C GLU A 54 17.70 1.22 5.13
N GLN A 55 18.66 0.55 5.77
CA GLN A 55 19.19 0.91 7.11
C GLN A 55 19.30 2.42 7.40
N LYS A 56 19.81 3.21 6.45
CA LYS A 56 20.05 4.66 6.63
C LYS A 56 19.16 5.58 5.78
N LYS A 57 18.45 5.06 4.78
CA LYS A 57 17.74 5.88 3.79
C LYS A 57 16.38 5.30 3.45
N VAL A 58 15.47 6.17 3.05
CA VAL A 58 14.14 5.78 2.58
C VAL A 58 13.98 6.30 1.16
N LEU A 59 13.65 5.42 0.21
CA LEU A 59 13.52 5.76 -1.20
C LEU A 59 12.07 5.57 -1.65
N LEU A 60 11.53 6.56 -2.35
CA LEU A 60 10.24 6.47 -3.03
C LEU A 60 10.47 6.54 -4.53
N THR A 61 10.10 5.46 -5.23
CA THR A 61 10.01 5.41 -6.69
C THR A 61 8.56 5.60 -7.11
N ARG A 62 8.31 6.48 -8.07
CA ARG A 62 6.99 6.73 -8.67
C ARG A 62 7.11 6.67 -10.18
N LYS A 63 6.35 5.78 -10.80
CA LYS A 63 6.18 5.73 -12.25
C LYS A 63 4.71 5.88 -12.60
N VAL A 64 4.42 6.76 -13.55
CA VAL A 64 3.06 6.96 -14.06
C VAL A 64 3.14 7.03 -15.58
N SER A 65 2.25 6.31 -16.23
CA SER A 65 2.02 6.35 -17.67
C SER A 65 0.57 6.66 -17.97
N ARG A 66 0.34 7.36 -19.07
CA ARG A 66 -0.99 7.69 -19.60
C ARG A 66 -0.94 7.67 -21.12
N ALA A 67 -1.96 7.08 -21.74
CA ALA A 67 -2.06 6.92 -23.19
C ALA A 67 -0.78 6.33 -23.82
N GLY A 68 -0.19 5.32 -23.16
CA GLY A 68 1.05 4.67 -23.59
C GLY A 68 2.33 5.49 -23.41
N LYS A 69 2.26 6.71 -22.89
CA LYS A 69 3.43 7.58 -22.64
C LYS A 69 3.75 7.62 -21.15
N GLN A 70 5.03 7.46 -20.81
CA GLN A 70 5.50 7.68 -19.44
C GLN A 70 5.50 9.18 -19.14
N ILE A 71 4.74 9.60 -18.13
CA ILE A 71 4.61 11.01 -17.73
C ILE A 71 5.35 11.31 -16.42
N LEU A 72 5.67 10.28 -15.64
CA LEU A 72 6.48 10.38 -14.42
C LEU A 72 7.35 9.14 -14.30
N ASN A 73 8.62 9.35 -13.96
CA ASN A 73 9.54 8.30 -13.52
C ASN A 73 10.60 8.97 -12.66
N GLU A 74 10.37 8.97 -11.35
CA GLU A 74 11.28 9.56 -10.39
C GLU A 74 11.59 8.58 -9.27
N THR A 75 12.81 8.66 -8.76
CA THR A 75 13.21 8.04 -7.49
C THR A 75 13.84 9.12 -6.65
N LYS A 76 13.31 9.36 -5.45
CA LYS A 76 13.86 10.34 -4.52
C LYS A 76 13.99 9.76 -3.13
N GLU A 77 14.97 10.28 -2.41
CA GLU A 77 15.09 10.04 -0.98
C GLU A 77 14.01 10.81 -0.23
N ILE A 78 13.43 10.16 0.77
CA ILE A 78 12.33 10.66 1.58
C ILE A 78 12.84 11.02 2.96
N SER A 79 12.41 12.17 3.46
CA SER A 79 12.75 12.57 4.82
C SER A 79 12.19 11.58 5.85
N PRO A 80 12.92 11.30 6.95
CA PRO A 80 12.45 10.46 8.05
C PRO A 80 11.04 10.81 8.54
N LYS A 81 10.73 12.11 8.67
CA LYS A 81 9.45 12.61 9.17
C LYS A 81 8.27 12.25 8.25
N LEU A 82 8.46 12.34 6.93
CA LEU A 82 7.43 11.95 5.96
C LEU A 82 7.19 10.44 6.00
N TYR A 83 8.27 9.66 6.00
CA TYR A 83 8.21 8.20 6.09
C TYR A 83 7.46 7.74 7.34
N GLU A 84 7.82 8.27 8.52
CA GLU A 84 7.15 7.95 9.79
C GLU A 84 5.66 8.30 9.74
N SER A 85 5.30 9.46 9.20
CA SER A 85 3.90 9.88 9.06
C SER A 85 3.09 8.94 8.18
N TRP A 86 3.64 8.52 7.04
CA TRP A 86 2.98 7.58 6.14
C TRP A 86 2.81 6.22 6.80
N MET A 87 3.85 5.71 7.44
CA MET A 87 3.83 4.42 8.12
C MET A 87 2.82 4.40 9.28
N GLN A 88 2.71 5.49 10.03
CA GLN A 88 1.69 5.62 11.08
C GLN A 88 0.28 5.56 10.50
N LYS A 89 0.00 6.28 9.40
CA LYS A 89 -1.32 6.26 8.74
C LYS A 89 -1.66 4.87 8.20
N LEU A 90 -0.70 4.20 7.57
CA LEU A 90 -0.89 2.83 7.06
C LEU A 90 -1.12 1.83 8.20
N SER A 91 -0.39 1.96 9.31
CA SER A 91 -0.58 1.14 10.52
C SER A 91 -1.96 1.34 11.13
N GLN A 92 -2.47 2.57 11.19
CA GLN A 92 -3.80 2.89 11.70
C GLN A 92 -4.90 2.28 10.83
N LEU A 93 -4.65 2.19 9.52
CA LEU A 93 -5.52 1.51 8.57
C LEU A 93 -5.35 -0.02 8.58
N GLY A 94 -4.45 -0.57 9.42
CA GLY A 94 -4.29 -2.01 9.58
C GLY A 94 -3.75 -2.72 8.34
N ILE A 95 -2.88 -2.07 7.54
CA ILE A 95 -2.31 -2.69 6.33
C ILE A 95 -1.67 -4.05 6.62
N GLN A 96 -1.04 -4.22 7.78
CA GLN A 96 -0.41 -5.47 8.23
C GLN A 96 -1.39 -6.59 8.59
N SER A 97 -2.64 -6.23 8.88
CA SER A 97 -3.69 -7.19 9.24
C SER A 97 -4.41 -7.72 8.00
N ILE A 98 -4.14 -7.17 6.82
CA ILE A 98 -4.67 -7.70 5.57
C ILE A 98 -4.00 -9.05 5.32
N PRO A 99 -4.77 -10.13 5.08
CA PRO A 99 -4.20 -11.43 4.74
C PRO A 99 -3.25 -11.33 3.55
N PHE A 100 -2.23 -12.18 3.53
CA PHE A 100 -1.39 -12.31 2.35
C PHE A 100 -2.13 -13.15 1.31
N GLU A 101 -2.73 -12.49 0.32
CA GLU A 101 -3.47 -13.13 -0.76
C GLU A 101 -2.49 -13.78 -1.76
N SER A 102 -2.86 -14.97 -2.25
CA SER A 102 -2.15 -15.61 -3.36
C SER A 102 -2.47 -14.87 -4.67
N PRO A 103 -1.55 -14.89 -5.66
CA PRO A 103 -1.87 -14.34 -6.98
C PRO A 103 -3.13 -15.00 -7.56
N PRO A 104 -3.94 -14.26 -8.32
CA PRO A 104 -5.10 -14.80 -9.01
C PRO A 104 -4.68 -15.98 -9.89
N THR A 105 -5.34 -17.13 -9.72
CA THR A 105 -5.08 -18.35 -10.49
C THR A 105 -5.69 -18.29 -11.88
N GLU A 106 -6.74 -17.50 -12.05
CA GLU A 106 -7.41 -17.27 -13.33
C GLU A 106 -6.81 -16.03 -13.99
N THR A 107 -6.25 -16.21 -15.19
CA THR A 107 -5.82 -15.10 -16.04
C THR A 107 -6.91 -14.82 -17.07
N ILE A 108 -7.77 -13.85 -16.74
CA ILE A 108 -8.81 -13.41 -17.68
C ILE A 108 -8.19 -12.42 -18.66
N THR A 109 -8.24 -12.73 -19.96
CA THR A 109 -7.76 -11.83 -21.03
C THR A 109 -8.41 -10.46 -20.91
N GLY A 110 -7.57 -9.41 -20.87
CA GLY A 110 -8.01 -8.02 -20.80
C GLY A 110 -8.26 -7.48 -19.38
N VAL A 111 -8.20 -8.33 -18.36
CA VAL A 111 -8.31 -7.92 -16.95
C VAL A 111 -6.93 -7.59 -16.39
N SER A 112 -6.80 -6.42 -15.78
CA SER A 112 -5.61 -6.06 -14.99
C SER A 112 -5.81 -6.41 -13.53
N TYR A 113 -4.94 -7.29 -13.02
CA TYR A 113 -4.85 -7.59 -11.60
C TYR A 113 -3.87 -6.63 -10.94
N ASN A 114 -4.44 -5.60 -10.32
CA ASN A 114 -3.70 -4.60 -9.55
C ASN A 114 -3.36 -5.18 -8.18
N PHE A 115 -2.37 -4.63 -7.49
CA PHE A 115 -2.05 -5.11 -6.15
C PHE A 115 -1.38 -4.06 -5.27
N VAL A 116 -1.53 -4.24 -3.97
CA VAL A 116 -0.68 -3.62 -2.95
C VAL A 116 0.03 -4.73 -2.19
N SER A 117 1.34 -4.60 -2.02
CA SER A 117 2.18 -5.51 -1.25
C SER A 117 2.92 -4.71 -0.20
N PHE A 118 2.86 -5.16 1.05
CA PHE A 118 3.53 -4.53 2.17
C PHE A 118 4.33 -5.57 2.94
N GLN A 119 5.57 -5.23 3.25
CA GLN A 119 6.45 -6.01 4.08
C GLN A 119 7.20 -5.09 5.04
N LEU A 120 7.13 -5.38 6.33
CA LEU A 120 7.93 -4.74 7.37
C LEU A 120 8.55 -5.85 8.22
N SER A 121 9.86 -6.04 8.09
CA SER A 121 10.57 -7.19 8.69
C SER A 121 9.91 -8.53 8.30
N SER A 122 9.40 -9.30 9.27
CA SER A 122 8.70 -10.57 9.03
C SER A 122 7.20 -10.42 8.73
N THR A 123 6.62 -9.26 8.98
CA THR A 123 5.19 -9.01 8.78
C THR A 123 4.92 -8.69 7.33
N LYS A 124 4.05 -9.45 6.69
CA LYS A 124 3.70 -9.29 5.27
C LYS A 124 2.19 -9.23 5.10
N SER A 125 1.75 -8.41 4.16
CA SER A 125 0.39 -8.41 3.65
C SER A 125 0.40 -8.11 2.16
N LYS A 126 -0.57 -8.68 1.44
CA LYS A 126 -0.70 -8.46 0.01
C LYS A 126 -2.14 -8.66 -0.37
N PHE A 127 -2.68 -7.76 -1.17
CA PHE A 127 -4.00 -7.96 -1.75
C PHE A 127 -4.02 -7.59 -3.22
N TYR A 128 -4.83 -8.32 -3.98
CA TYR A 128 -5.07 -8.08 -5.39
C TYR A 128 -6.44 -7.47 -5.60
N TYR A 129 -6.62 -6.80 -6.73
CA TYR A 129 -7.92 -6.27 -7.13
C TYR A 129 -8.06 -5.93 -8.60
N ARG A 130 -9.32 -5.90 -9.03
CA ARG A 130 -9.80 -5.28 -10.26
C ARG A 130 -10.33 -3.88 -9.96
N LEU A 131 -10.28 -2.98 -10.93
CA LEU A 131 -10.66 -1.58 -10.69
C LEU A 131 -12.12 -1.43 -10.25
N GLU A 132 -12.98 -2.31 -10.72
CA GLU A 132 -14.40 -2.35 -10.42
C GLU A 132 -14.67 -2.64 -8.94
N GLU A 133 -13.85 -3.50 -8.33
CA GLU A 133 -13.99 -3.92 -6.92
C GLU A 133 -13.77 -2.74 -5.97
N ARG A 134 -13.00 -1.71 -6.38
CA ARG A 134 -12.82 -0.48 -5.59
C ARG A 134 -14.12 0.26 -5.32
N LYS A 135 -15.20 -0.02 -6.04
CA LYS A 135 -16.53 0.61 -5.83
C LYS A 135 -17.36 -0.11 -4.78
N GLU A 136 -16.97 -1.31 -4.35
CA GLU A 136 -17.75 -2.10 -3.41
C GLU A 136 -17.67 -1.52 -1.98
N PRO A 137 -18.75 -1.59 -1.17
CA PRO A 137 -18.77 -0.98 0.16
C PRO A 137 -17.74 -1.53 1.15
N ASN A 138 -17.41 -2.81 1.06
CA ASN A 138 -16.42 -3.51 1.89
C ASN A 138 -14.97 -3.08 1.58
N TRP A 139 -14.72 -2.38 0.46
CA TRP A 139 -13.39 -1.92 0.06
C TRP A 139 -12.89 -0.66 0.76
N LYS A 140 -13.66 -0.09 1.70
CA LYS A 140 -13.32 1.16 2.40
C LYS A 140 -11.89 1.18 2.94
N GLN A 141 -11.45 0.13 3.63
CA GLN A 141 -10.10 0.03 4.21
C GLN A 141 -9.01 -0.02 3.14
N LYS A 142 -9.13 -0.94 2.16
CA LYS A 142 -8.17 -1.10 1.05
C LYS A 142 -8.07 0.18 0.21
N ASN A 143 -9.20 0.85 -0.06
CA ASN A 143 -9.23 2.15 -0.73
C ASN A 143 -8.53 3.25 0.07
N SER A 144 -8.74 3.31 1.39
CA SER A 144 -8.02 4.27 2.23
C SER A 144 -6.50 4.05 2.17
N ILE A 145 -6.04 2.79 2.15
CA ILE A 145 -4.62 2.46 1.98
C ILE A 145 -4.10 2.97 0.64
N ILE A 146 -4.77 2.62 -0.46
CA ILE A 146 -4.40 3.06 -1.81
C ILE A 146 -4.32 4.59 -1.89
N ASN A 147 -5.31 5.30 -1.31
CA ASN A 147 -5.34 6.75 -1.31
C ASN A 147 -4.17 7.38 -0.52
N ILE A 148 -3.70 6.73 0.55
CA ILE A 148 -2.49 7.18 1.24
C ILE A 148 -1.25 7.00 0.34
N ILE A 149 -1.11 5.85 -0.31
CA ILE A 149 0.02 5.55 -1.20
C ILE A 149 0.07 6.51 -2.38
N GLU A 150 -1.07 6.76 -3.03
CA GLU A 150 -1.17 7.65 -4.18
C GLU A 150 -0.75 9.10 -3.86
N ARG A 151 -0.98 9.53 -2.62
CA ARG A 151 -0.61 10.85 -2.13
C ARG A 151 0.84 10.95 -1.65
N MET A 152 1.59 9.84 -1.61
CA MET A 152 3.01 9.87 -1.27
C MET A 152 3.78 10.59 -2.37
N LYS A 153 4.47 11.66 -1.97
CA LYS A 153 5.33 12.47 -2.81
C LYS A 153 6.55 12.89 -1.99
N PRO A 154 7.73 13.01 -2.61
CA PRO A 154 8.95 13.50 -1.97
C PRO A 154 8.80 14.89 -1.37
#